data_AF-A0A534D784-F1
#
_entry.id   AF-A0A534D784-F1
#
_cell.length_a   1.000
_cell.length_b   1.000
_cell.length_c   1.000
_cell.angle_alpha   90.00
_cell.angle_beta   90.00
_cell.angle_gamma   90.00
#
_symmetry.space_group_name_H-M   'P 1'
#
loop_
_entity.id
_entity.type
_entity.pdbx_description
1 polymer ?
#
loop_
_entity_poly.entity_id
_entity_poly.type
_entity_poly.pdbx_seq_one_letter_code
_entity_poly.pdbx_strand_id
1 'polypeptide(L)'
;MAALGVRNIAGFNRRVKDASDAGRPIRDPVMLLRAANDPSIDQTRVLDLTPLPYVVVVIDEFADLMMIVGKKVEELITRLAQKARASGIHLVLATQRPSVDVITGLIKANIPCRIAFQVSARVDSRTILDQMGAETLLGHGDMLYLPPGTSLPTRVHGAFVSDQEVHRVVEALKTPQPPSYIEEVLSGPKGPIAGLSWEEGESNGGTGGEDAEQDPLYDEAVRIVTTERKPSISYVQRRLKIGYNRAARLLEGMEQAGLVGPLQTNGARDVLAPAPPED
;
A
#
# COMPACT_ATOMS: atom_id res chain seq x y z
N MET A 1 3.09 -17.18 -16.05
CA MET A 1 3.74 -16.68 -17.28
C MET A 1 4.89 -17.57 -17.76
N ALA A 2 5.97 -17.75 -16.99
CA ALA A 2 7.12 -18.59 -17.41
C ALA A 2 6.72 -20.03 -17.79
N ALA A 3 5.88 -20.69 -16.96
CA ALA A 3 5.38 -22.04 -17.23
C ALA A 3 4.56 -22.16 -18.53
N LEU A 4 3.98 -21.05 -19.02
CA LEU A 4 3.26 -21.00 -20.29
C LEU A 4 4.12 -20.43 -21.43
N GLY A 5 5.42 -20.21 -21.23
CA GLY A 5 6.32 -19.68 -22.26
C GLY A 5 5.93 -18.30 -22.81
N VAL A 6 5.18 -17.50 -22.04
CA VAL A 6 4.71 -16.17 -22.45
C VAL A 6 5.54 -15.07 -21.77
N ARG A 7 5.79 -14.00 -22.52
CA ARG A 7 6.67 -12.88 -22.08
C ARG A 7 5.96 -11.83 -21.23
N ASN A 8 4.63 -11.72 -21.31
CA ASN A 8 3.86 -10.69 -20.62
C ASN A 8 2.39 -11.10 -20.40
N ILE A 9 1.66 -10.29 -19.63
CA ILE A 9 0.24 -10.49 -19.31
C ILE A 9 -0.65 -10.55 -20.55
N ALA A 10 -0.37 -9.77 -21.60
CA ALA A 10 -1.17 -9.80 -22.81
C ALA A 10 -1.05 -11.15 -23.53
N GLY A 11 0.18 -11.69 -23.61
CA GLY A 11 0.43 -13.03 -24.13
C GLY A 11 -0.18 -14.13 -23.26
N PHE A 12 -0.12 -13.96 -21.93
CA PHE A 12 -0.79 -14.86 -20.99
C PHE A 12 -2.30 -14.91 -21.22
N ASN A 13 -2.96 -13.74 -21.22
CA ASN A 13 -4.40 -13.61 -21.37
C ASN A 13 -4.89 -14.17 -22.71
N ARG A 14 -4.15 -13.90 -23.80
CA ARG A 14 -4.46 -14.46 -25.11
C ARG A 14 -4.43 -15.99 -25.07
N ARG A 15 -3.34 -16.57 -24.56
CA ARG A 15 -3.17 -18.03 -24.51
C ARG A 15 -4.23 -18.72 -23.65
N VAL A 16 -4.57 -18.14 -22.49
CA VAL A 16 -5.62 -18.68 -21.61
C VAL A 16 -6.99 -18.58 -22.27
N LYS A 17 -7.30 -17.44 -22.90
CA LYS A 17 -8.56 -17.23 -23.60
C LYS A 17 -8.72 -18.18 -24.78
N ASP A 18 -7.73 -18.29 -25.66
CA ASP A 18 -7.78 -19.16 -26.83
C ASP A 18 -8.00 -20.64 -26.42
N ALA A 19 -7.39 -21.06 -25.32
CA ALA A 19 -7.54 -22.41 -24.79
C ALA A 19 -8.94 -22.66 -24.19
N SER A 20 -9.49 -21.67 -23.47
CA SER A 20 -10.86 -21.71 -22.95
C SER A 20 -11.89 -21.75 -24.09
N ASP A 21 -11.74 -20.89 -25.10
CA ASP A 21 -12.62 -20.83 -26.28
C ASP A 21 -12.57 -22.12 -27.12
N ALA A 22 -11.42 -22.81 -27.14
CA ALA A 22 -11.24 -24.12 -27.78
C ALA A 22 -11.77 -25.31 -26.94
N GLY A 23 -12.39 -25.06 -25.77
CA GLY A 23 -12.89 -26.10 -24.87
C GLY A 23 -11.79 -26.91 -24.19
N ARG A 24 -10.57 -26.38 -24.11
CA ARG A 24 -9.39 -27.02 -23.50
C ARG A 24 -8.77 -26.07 -22.46
N PRO A 25 -9.46 -25.78 -21.34
CA PRO A 25 -8.94 -24.86 -20.34
C PRO A 25 -7.61 -25.36 -19.76
N ILE A 26 -6.73 -24.41 -19.46
CA ILE A 26 -5.38 -24.71 -18.95
C ILE A 26 -5.45 -24.72 -17.43
N ARG A 27 -5.20 -25.87 -16.80
CA ARG A 27 -5.03 -25.97 -15.34
C ARG A 27 -3.79 -25.20 -14.89
N ASP A 28 -3.82 -24.59 -13.71
CA ASP A 28 -2.68 -23.82 -13.20
C ASP A 28 -1.40 -24.68 -13.08
N PRO A 29 -0.39 -24.45 -13.95
CA PRO A 29 0.82 -25.27 -13.97
C PRO A 29 1.73 -25.03 -12.75
N VAL A 30 1.63 -23.87 -12.10
CA VAL A 30 2.41 -23.55 -10.89
C VAL A 30 1.84 -24.32 -9.72
N MET A 31 0.52 -24.33 -9.56
CA MET A 31 -0.15 -25.10 -8.51
C MET A 31 -0.01 -26.60 -8.72
N LEU A 32 -0.08 -27.09 -9.96
CA LEU A 32 0.20 -28.50 -10.28
C LEU A 32 1.63 -28.90 -9.90
N LEU A 33 2.62 -28.06 -10.19
CA LEU A 33 4.01 -28.32 -9.79
C LEU A 33 4.18 -28.35 -8.26
N ARG A 34 3.50 -27.45 -7.54
CA ARG A 34 3.51 -27.47 -6.07
C ARG A 34 2.88 -28.74 -5.51
N ALA A 35 1.73 -29.14 -6.06
CA ALA A 35 1.04 -30.37 -5.65
C ALA A 35 1.80 -31.65 -6.00
N ALA A 36 2.64 -31.63 -7.03
CA ALA A 36 3.54 -32.74 -7.32
C ALA A 36 4.65 -32.90 -6.26
N ASN A 37 5.05 -31.80 -5.61
CA ASN A 37 6.11 -31.78 -4.59
C ASN A 37 5.57 -31.87 -3.15
N ASP A 38 4.26 -31.70 -2.96
CA ASP A 38 3.61 -31.72 -1.65
C ASP A 38 2.35 -32.61 -1.70
N PRO A 39 2.42 -33.84 -1.17
CA PRO A 39 1.30 -34.79 -1.17
C PRO A 39 0.06 -34.31 -0.41
N SER A 40 0.15 -33.26 0.41
CA SER A 40 -0.99 -32.68 1.12
C SER A 40 -1.91 -31.86 0.20
N ILE A 41 -1.44 -31.47 -0.98
CA ILE A 41 -2.19 -30.66 -1.93
C ILE A 41 -2.91 -31.57 -2.92
N ASP A 42 -4.23 -31.57 -2.86
CA ASP A 42 -5.07 -32.34 -3.77
C ASP A 42 -5.04 -31.74 -5.19
N GLN A 43 -4.42 -32.47 -6.12
CA GLN A 43 -4.32 -32.10 -7.53
C GLN A 43 -5.68 -31.97 -8.23
N THR A 44 -6.73 -32.62 -7.73
CA THR A 44 -8.07 -32.52 -8.29
C THR A 44 -8.69 -31.14 -8.04
N ARG A 45 -8.25 -30.43 -7.00
CA ARG A 45 -8.74 -29.09 -6.62
C ARG A 45 -8.04 -27.93 -7.31
N VAL A 46 -7.04 -28.20 -8.15
CA VAL A 46 -6.34 -27.14 -8.90
C VAL A 46 -7.27 -26.53 -9.95
N LEU A 47 -7.49 -25.22 -9.85
CA LEU A 47 -8.41 -24.49 -10.71
C LEU A 47 -7.83 -24.28 -12.12
N ASP A 48 -8.74 -24.08 -13.07
CA ASP A 48 -8.39 -23.62 -14.41
C ASP A 48 -7.95 -22.15 -14.36
N LEU A 49 -6.94 -21.82 -15.16
CA LEU A 49 -6.49 -20.46 -15.34
C LEU A 49 -7.57 -19.64 -16.03
N THR A 50 -7.73 -18.40 -15.56
CA THR A 50 -8.55 -17.37 -16.18
C THR A 50 -7.67 -16.19 -16.60
N PRO A 51 -8.12 -15.35 -17.56
CA PRO A 51 -7.40 -14.14 -17.91
C PRO A 51 -7.20 -13.25 -16.68
N LEU A 52 -5.98 -12.75 -16.49
CA LEU A 52 -5.63 -11.90 -15.37
C LEU A 52 -5.95 -10.43 -15.66
N PRO A 53 -6.46 -9.68 -14.67
CA PRO A 53 -6.65 -8.24 -14.81
C PRO A 53 -5.31 -7.50 -14.80
N TYR A 54 -5.30 -6.31 -15.40
CA TYR A 54 -4.25 -5.33 -15.11
C TYR A 54 -4.50 -4.73 -13.73
N VAL A 55 -3.43 -4.49 -12.99
CA VAL A 55 -3.48 -3.87 -11.67
C VAL A 55 -2.89 -2.47 -11.77
N VAL A 56 -3.64 -1.47 -11.32
CA VAL A 56 -3.17 -0.09 -11.24
C VAL A 56 -3.14 0.32 -9.79
N VAL A 57 -1.95 0.66 -9.29
CA VAL A 57 -1.75 1.17 -7.93
C VAL A 57 -1.63 2.68 -8.02
N VAL A 58 -2.61 3.39 -7.46
CA VAL A 58 -2.65 4.86 -7.44
C VAL A 58 -2.35 5.32 -6.02
N ILE A 59 -1.37 6.21 -5.87
CA ILE A 59 -1.00 6.84 -4.61
C ILE A 59 -1.13 8.34 -4.80
N ASP A 60 -2.16 8.95 -4.18
CA ASP A 60 -2.52 10.36 -4.37
C ASP A 60 -1.49 11.33 -3.76
N GLU A 61 -0.90 10.95 -2.62
CA GLU A 61 0.17 11.71 -1.97
C GLU A 61 1.24 10.75 -1.44
N PHE A 62 2.17 10.34 -2.31
CA PHE A 62 3.19 9.37 -1.91
C PHE A 62 4.27 9.98 -1.00
N ALA A 63 4.35 11.32 -0.90
CA ALA A 63 5.27 11.96 0.05
C ALA A 63 4.97 11.57 1.50
N ASP A 64 3.70 11.37 1.85
CA ASP A 64 3.33 10.95 3.21
C ASP A 64 3.85 9.55 3.53
N LEU A 65 3.81 8.63 2.57
CA LEU A 65 4.40 7.31 2.72
C LEU A 65 5.92 7.39 2.88
N MET A 66 6.58 8.25 2.10
CA MET A 66 8.02 8.51 2.20
C MET A 66 8.38 9.13 3.55
N MET A 67 7.55 9.98 4.14
CA MET A 67 7.82 10.61 5.43
C MET A 67 7.58 9.65 6.62
N ILE A 68 6.57 8.79 6.54
CA ILE A 68 6.22 7.87 7.62
C ILE A 68 7.10 6.62 7.62
N VAL A 69 7.30 6.02 6.44
CA VAL A 69 7.96 4.71 6.30
C VAL A 69 9.37 4.86 5.71
N GLY A 70 9.66 5.95 5.00
CA GLY A 70 11.02 6.24 4.53
C GLY A 70 11.49 5.31 3.42
N LYS A 71 12.75 4.90 3.54
CA LYS A 71 13.53 4.18 2.53
C LYS A 71 12.86 2.89 2.04
N LYS A 72 12.11 2.19 2.89
CA LYS A 72 11.43 0.94 2.51
C LYS A 72 10.37 1.16 1.43
N VAL A 73 9.64 2.28 1.47
CA VAL A 73 8.66 2.63 0.42
C VAL A 73 9.36 2.88 -0.91
N GLU A 74 10.48 3.59 -0.88
CA GLU A 74 11.30 3.85 -2.07
C GLU A 74 11.79 2.55 -2.72
N GLU A 75 12.28 1.60 -1.92
CA GLU A 75 12.74 0.28 -2.39
C GLU A 75 11.60 -0.53 -3.01
N LEU A 76 10.41 -0.53 -2.40
CA LEU A 76 9.22 -1.21 -2.92
C LEU A 76 8.75 -0.60 -4.24
N ILE A 77 8.64 0.73 -4.30
CA ILE A 77 8.26 1.46 -5.52
C ILE A 77 9.26 1.17 -6.63
N THR A 78 10.56 1.27 -6.33
CA THR A 78 11.64 1.00 -7.29
C THR A 78 11.57 -0.44 -7.82
N ARG A 79 11.38 -1.42 -6.94
CA ARG A 79 11.28 -2.83 -7.32
C ARG A 79 10.07 -3.12 -8.21
N LEU A 80 8.93 -2.51 -7.90
CA LEU A 80 7.73 -2.60 -8.74
C LEU A 80 7.97 -1.94 -10.11
N ALA A 81 8.46 -0.71 -10.13
CA ALA A 81 8.71 0.02 -11.38
C ALA A 81 9.67 -0.74 -12.32
N GLN A 82 10.67 -1.45 -11.78
CA GLN A 82 11.64 -2.23 -12.57
C GLN A 82 11.06 -3.52 -13.18
N LYS A 83 10.17 -4.22 -12.47
CA LYS A 83 9.81 -5.61 -12.81
C LYS A 83 8.36 -5.78 -13.25
N ALA A 84 7.47 -4.85 -12.90
CA ALA A 84 6.04 -5.14 -12.93
C ALA A 84 5.37 -4.90 -14.29
N ARG A 85 6.04 -4.21 -15.23
CA ARG A 85 5.52 -3.93 -16.58
C ARG A 85 5.05 -5.17 -17.33
N ALA A 86 5.87 -6.23 -17.35
CA ALA A 86 5.52 -7.48 -18.05
C ALA A 86 4.36 -8.21 -17.35
N SER A 87 4.25 -8.04 -16.04
CA SER A 87 3.21 -8.64 -15.19
C SER A 87 1.89 -7.88 -15.22
N GLY A 88 1.81 -6.71 -15.87
CA GLY A 88 0.58 -5.93 -15.97
C GLY A 88 0.25 -5.12 -14.72
N ILE A 89 1.24 -4.82 -13.89
CA ILE A 89 1.06 -3.94 -12.72
C ILE A 89 1.66 -2.58 -13.05
N HIS A 90 0.89 -1.52 -12.84
CA HIS A 90 1.22 -0.15 -13.18
C HIS A 90 1.11 0.74 -11.95
N LEU A 91 2.04 1.70 -11.82
CA LEU A 91 2.06 2.67 -10.73
C LEU A 91 1.66 4.04 -11.24
N VAL A 92 0.82 4.75 -10.47
CA VAL A 92 0.53 6.17 -10.61
C VAL A 92 0.85 6.82 -9.27
N LEU A 93 1.90 7.64 -9.24
CA LEU A 93 2.35 8.34 -8.04
C LEU A 93 2.08 9.83 -8.21
N ALA A 94 1.28 10.39 -7.32
CA ALA A 94 0.99 11.81 -7.24
C ALA A 94 1.52 12.38 -5.92
N THR A 95 1.90 13.65 -5.96
CA THR A 95 2.37 14.40 -4.79
C THR A 95 2.18 15.89 -5.02
N GLN A 96 1.89 16.63 -3.95
CA GLN A 96 1.92 18.08 -3.92
C GLN A 96 3.25 18.62 -3.38
N ARG A 97 4.18 17.74 -2.97
CA ARG A 97 5.50 18.07 -2.40
C ARG A 97 6.63 17.66 -3.34
N PRO A 98 6.88 18.40 -4.43
CA PRO A 98 7.93 18.08 -5.41
C PRO A 98 9.35 18.42 -4.93
N SER A 99 9.75 17.88 -3.77
CA SER A 99 11.09 18.03 -3.21
C SER A 99 12.01 16.86 -3.60
N VAL A 100 13.33 17.09 -3.50
CA VAL A 100 14.35 16.07 -3.82
C VAL A 100 14.28 14.87 -2.87
N ASP A 101 13.80 15.09 -1.64
CA ASP A 101 13.63 14.04 -0.63
C ASP A 101 12.43 13.13 -0.94
N VAL A 102 11.45 13.63 -1.69
CA VAL A 102 10.26 12.87 -2.13
C VAL A 102 10.50 12.25 -3.50
N ILE A 103 10.90 13.06 -4.49
CA ILE A 103 11.16 12.63 -5.86
C ILE A 103 12.67 12.39 -6.02
N THR A 104 13.15 11.33 -5.38
CA THR A 104 14.56 10.99 -5.34
C THR A 104 15.10 10.56 -6.71
N GLY A 105 16.43 10.46 -6.82
CA GLY A 105 17.07 9.92 -8.01
C GLY A 105 16.66 8.48 -8.34
N LEU A 106 16.42 7.64 -7.32
CA LEU A 106 15.97 6.26 -7.53
C LEU A 106 14.55 6.20 -8.09
N ILE A 107 13.63 7.02 -7.56
CA ILE A 107 12.28 7.13 -8.11
C ILE A 107 12.34 7.59 -9.57
N LYS A 108 13.09 8.67 -9.85
CA LYS A 108 13.23 9.20 -11.23
C LYS A 108 13.83 8.20 -12.21
N ALA A 109 14.82 7.42 -11.78
CA ALA A 109 15.48 6.44 -12.63
C ALA A 109 14.54 5.31 -13.10
N ASN A 110 13.49 5.01 -12.33
CA ASN A 110 12.59 3.89 -12.61
C ASN A 110 11.21 4.33 -13.12
N ILE A 111 10.88 5.62 -13.03
CA ILE A 111 9.61 6.20 -13.50
C ILE A 111 9.91 7.23 -14.60
N PRO A 112 10.00 6.81 -15.87
CA PRO A 112 10.39 7.66 -16.99
C PRO A 112 9.27 8.53 -17.54
N CYS A 113 8.01 8.20 -17.26
CA CYS A 113 6.84 8.96 -17.70
C CYS A 113 6.44 9.93 -16.60
N ARG A 114 6.37 11.24 -16.89
CA ARG A 114 6.13 12.27 -15.86
C ARG A 114 5.11 13.29 -16.33
N ILE A 115 4.35 13.81 -15.38
CA ILE A 115 3.41 14.92 -15.57
C ILE A 115 3.71 15.94 -14.48
N ALA A 116 3.87 17.20 -14.87
CA ALA A 116 3.95 18.31 -13.92
C ALA A 116 2.81 19.30 -14.21
N PHE A 117 1.96 19.51 -13.22
CA PHE A 117 1.07 20.67 -13.18
C PHE A 117 1.85 21.91 -12.72
N GLN A 118 1.17 23.05 -12.60
CA GLN A 118 1.78 24.28 -12.10
C GLN A 118 2.47 24.04 -10.75
N VAL A 119 3.73 24.48 -10.67
CA VAL A 119 4.53 24.47 -9.44
C VAL A 119 4.98 25.88 -9.10
N SER A 120 5.35 26.10 -7.83
CA SER A 120 5.69 27.43 -7.33
C SER A 120 7.06 27.94 -7.79
N ALA A 121 8.02 27.03 -7.99
CA ALA A 121 9.40 27.41 -8.28
C ALA A 121 10.06 26.57 -9.39
N ARG A 122 11.06 27.19 -10.04
CA ARG A 122 11.93 26.54 -11.03
C ARG A 122 12.62 25.27 -10.51
N VAL A 123 12.92 25.24 -9.21
CA VAL A 123 13.54 24.08 -8.56
C VAL A 123 12.58 22.90 -8.54
N ASP A 124 11.30 23.13 -8.21
CA ASP A 124 10.26 22.11 -8.19
C ASP A 124 10.01 21.51 -9.59
N SER A 125 10.00 22.37 -10.62
CA SER A 125 9.89 21.93 -12.01
C SER A 125 11.05 20.99 -12.38
N ARG A 126 12.28 21.36 -11.98
CA ARG A 126 13.46 20.51 -12.21
C ARG A 126 13.41 19.21 -11.40
N THR A 127 12.87 19.24 -10.19
CA THR A 127 12.71 18.04 -9.38
C THR A 127 11.80 17.02 -10.09
N ILE A 128 10.71 17.46 -10.71
CA ILE A 128 9.77 16.57 -11.41
C ILE A 128 10.27 16.20 -12.81
N LEU A 129 10.65 17.19 -13.64
CA LEU A 129 10.88 17.01 -15.08
C LEU A 129 12.35 16.94 -15.48
N ASP A 130 13.28 17.15 -14.54
CA ASP A 130 14.71 17.41 -14.81
C ASP A 130 14.95 18.69 -15.65
N GLN A 131 13.93 19.54 -15.81
CA GLN A 131 13.98 20.81 -16.54
C GLN A 131 13.01 21.85 -15.98
N MET A 132 13.21 23.10 -16.35
CA MET A 132 12.29 24.22 -16.06
C MET A 132 11.08 24.19 -17.01
N GLY A 133 10.01 24.89 -16.63
CA GLY A 133 8.83 25.14 -17.45
C GLY A 133 7.52 25.02 -16.68
N ALA A 134 7.44 24.10 -15.71
CA ALA A 134 6.20 23.87 -14.97
C ALA A 134 5.81 25.08 -14.08
N GLU A 135 6.78 25.90 -13.68
CA GLU A 135 6.54 27.13 -12.92
C GLU A 135 5.85 28.23 -13.73
N THR A 136 5.80 28.09 -15.06
CA THR A 136 5.19 29.06 -15.98
C THR A 136 3.78 28.66 -16.41
N LEU A 137 3.29 27.52 -15.94
CA LEU A 137 1.95 27.03 -16.23
C LEU A 137 0.90 27.92 -15.56
N LEU A 138 -0.31 27.90 -16.12
CA LEU A 138 -1.41 28.79 -15.74
C LEU A 138 -2.26 28.26 -14.59
N GLY A 139 -1.97 27.05 -14.10
CA GLY A 139 -2.82 26.34 -13.14
C GLY A 139 -4.05 25.71 -13.81
N HIS A 140 -5.07 25.35 -13.02
CA HIS A 140 -6.38 24.88 -13.49
C HIS A 140 -6.34 23.77 -14.57
N GLY A 141 -5.42 22.82 -14.42
CA GLY A 141 -5.27 21.68 -15.35
C GLY A 141 -4.21 21.86 -16.45
N ASP A 142 -3.60 23.03 -16.58
CA ASP A 142 -2.44 23.22 -17.46
C ASP A 142 -1.23 22.41 -16.95
N MET A 143 -0.63 21.61 -17.83
CA MET A 143 0.43 20.65 -17.47
C MET A 143 1.48 20.47 -18.55
N LEU A 144 2.65 20.01 -18.13
CA LEU A 144 3.71 19.48 -18.98
C LEU A 144 3.74 17.96 -18.87
N TYR A 145 3.58 17.28 -20.00
CA TYR A 145 3.66 15.82 -20.12
C TYR A 145 4.99 15.42 -20.74
N LEU A 146 5.77 14.61 -20.02
CA LEU A 146 7.03 14.02 -20.49
C LEU A 146 6.85 12.50 -20.69
N PRO A 147 6.65 12.04 -21.93
CA PRO A 147 6.61 10.62 -22.23
C PRO A 147 7.99 9.95 -22.03
N PRO A 148 8.02 8.61 -21.86
CA PRO A 148 9.27 7.88 -21.81
C PRO A 148 10.03 7.98 -23.14
N GLY A 149 11.35 8.14 -23.08
CA GLY A 149 12.24 8.14 -24.25
C GLY A 149 12.36 9.46 -25.00
N THR A 150 11.70 10.53 -24.54
CA THR A 150 11.93 11.90 -25.01
C THR A 150 12.53 12.76 -23.90
N SER A 151 13.25 13.81 -24.29
CA SER A 151 13.77 14.84 -23.39
C SER A 151 12.93 16.11 -23.38
N LEU A 152 11.97 16.26 -24.29
CA LEU A 152 11.14 17.46 -24.41
C LEU A 152 9.70 17.15 -23.97
N PRO A 153 9.17 17.84 -22.95
CA PRO A 153 7.78 17.71 -22.56
C PRO A 153 6.87 18.43 -23.54
N THR A 154 5.66 17.90 -23.69
CA THR A 154 4.57 18.52 -24.44
C THR A 154 3.65 19.22 -23.46
N ARG A 155 3.27 20.48 -23.75
CA ARG A 155 2.26 21.19 -22.97
C ARG A 155 0.87 20.66 -23.33
N VAL A 156 0.07 20.36 -22.32
CA VAL A 156 -1.27 19.79 -22.46
C VAL A 156 -2.21 20.53 -21.52
N HIS A 157 -3.43 20.82 -21.98
CA HIS A 157 -4.50 21.32 -21.12
C HIS A 157 -5.33 20.14 -20.64
N GLY A 158 -5.32 19.88 -19.33
CA GLY A 158 -6.05 18.81 -18.70
C GLY A 158 -7.56 18.96 -18.90
N ALA A 159 -8.23 17.85 -19.15
CA ALA A 159 -9.68 17.82 -19.17
C ALA A 159 -10.21 18.10 -17.76
N PHE A 160 -11.12 19.06 -17.64
CA PHE A 160 -11.82 19.32 -16.39
C PHE A 160 -12.88 18.24 -16.17
N VAL A 161 -12.91 17.68 -14.96
CA VAL A 161 -13.97 16.81 -14.47
C VAL A 161 -14.38 17.32 -13.09
N SER A 162 -15.68 17.58 -12.91
CA SER A 162 -16.23 17.98 -11.63
C SER A 162 -16.41 16.77 -10.70
N ASP A 163 -16.41 17.01 -9.38
CA ASP A 163 -16.72 15.97 -8.40
C ASP A 163 -18.08 15.34 -8.69
N GLN A 164 -19.07 16.12 -9.13
CA GLN A 164 -20.40 15.60 -9.49
C GLN A 164 -20.34 14.61 -10.65
N GLU A 165 -19.49 14.84 -11.66
CA GLU A 165 -19.26 13.88 -12.74
C GLU A 165 -18.62 12.60 -12.24
N VAL A 166 -17.63 12.70 -11.35
CA VAL A 166 -17.01 11.54 -10.71
C VAL A 166 -18.04 10.72 -9.95
N HIS A 167 -18.87 11.36 -9.11
CA HIS A 167 -19.93 10.68 -8.37
C HIS A 167 -20.91 9.98 -9.31
N ARG A 168 -21.32 10.61 -10.42
CA ARG A 168 -22.21 9.97 -11.41
C ARG A 168 -21.59 8.71 -12.02
N VAL A 169 -20.30 8.74 -12.37
CA VAL A 169 -19.60 7.57 -12.91
C VAL A 169 -19.47 6.48 -11.86
N VAL A 170 -19.14 6.84 -10.61
CA VAL A 170 -19.06 5.89 -9.49
C VAL A 170 -20.41 5.20 -9.25
N GLU A 171 -21.52 5.95 -9.21
CA GLU A 171 -22.86 5.36 -9.07
C GLU A 171 -23.24 4.46 -10.25
N ALA A 172 -22.86 4.82 -11.47
CA ALA A 172 -23.09 3.97 -12.64
C ALA A 172 -22.25 2.68 -12.63
N LEU A 173 -21.07 2.70 -12.00
CA LEU A 173 -20.18 1.54 -11.86
C LEU A 173 -20.55 0.64 -10.68
N LYS A 174 -21.22 1.18 -9.65
CA LYS A 174 -21.70 0.39 -8.52
C LYS A 174 -22.68 -0.67 -9.02
N THR A 175 -22.35 -1.93 -8.74
CA THR A 175 -23.28 -3.04 -8.98
C THR A 175 -23.98 -3.42 -7.66
N PRO A 176 -25.10 -4.15 -7.70
CA PRO A 176 -25.70 -4.70 -6.49
C PRO A 176 -24.77 -5.65 -5.71
N GLN A 177 -23.73 -6.18 -6.36
CA GLN A 177 -22.73 -7.02 -5.70
C GLN A 177 -21.66 -6.14 -5.04
N PRO A 178 -21.26 -6.46 -3.80
CA PRO A 178 -20.18 -5.75 -3.14
C PRO A 178 -18.85 -5.99 -3.87
N PRO A 179 -17.91 -5.04 -3.79
CA PRO A 179 -16.57 -5.21 -4.33
C PRO A 179 -15.87 -6.45 -3.73
N SER A 180 -15.16 -7.18 -4.58
CA SER A 180 -14.38 -8.36 -4.17
C SER A 180 -13.03 -7.91 -3.61
N TYR A 181 -12.97 -7.66 -2.30
CA TYR A 181 -11.73 -7.32 -1.61
C TYR A 181 -10.86 -8.55 -1.36
N ILE A 182 -9.53 -8.34 -1.41
CA ILE A 182 -8.53 -9.34 -1.05
C ILE A 182 -7.82 -8.81 0.20
N GLU A 183 -8.30 -9.21 1.38
CA GLU A 183 -7.80 -8.72 2.69
C GLU A 183 -6.29 -8.96 2.88
N GLU A 184 -5.76 -10.02 2.27
CA GLU A 184 -4.33 -10.35 2.32
C GLU A 184 -3.44 -9.23 1.77
N VAL A 185 -3.96 -8.38 0.87
CA VAL A 185 -3.21 -7.23 0.32
C VAL A 185 -2.82 -6.25 1.42
N LEU A 186 -3.64 -6.11 2.47
CA LEU A 186 -3.42 -5.16 3.57
C LEU A 186 -2.63 -5.77 4.74
N SER A 187 -2.52 -7.09 4.81
CA SER A 187 -1.85 -7.78 5.93
C SER A 187 -0.33 -7.60 5.92
N GLY A 188 0.26 -7.17 4.81
CA GLY A 188 1.71 -7.08 4.65
C GLY A 188 2.39 -8.46 4.58
N PRO A 189 3.70 -8.50 4.33
CA PRO A 189 4.45 -9.75 4.21
C PRO A 189 4.58 -10.46 5.56
N LYS A 190 4.19 -11.74 5.60
CA LYS A 190 4.34 -12.63 6.78
C LYS A 190 5.76 -13.19 6.95
N GLY A 191 6.72 -12.72 6.17
CA GLY A 191 8.10 -13.20 6.18
C GLY A 191 8.97 -12.46 5.16
N PRO A 192 10.28 -12.75 5.13
CA PRO A 192 11.25 -12.05 4.29
C PRO A 192 10.89 -12.15 2.81
N ILE A 193 10.81 -10.99 2.15
CA ILE A 193 10.64 -10.92 0.70
C ILE A 193 12.02 -10.95 0.04
N ALA A 194 12.27 -11.93 -0.83
CA ALA A 194 13.54 -12.07 -1.53
C ALA A 194 13.97 -10.77 -2.25
N GLY A 195 15.13 -10.21 -1.87
CA GLY A 195 15.68 -8.99 -2.46
C GLY A 195 15.15 -7.68 -1.86
N LEU A 196 14.50 -7.73 -0.69
CA LEU A 196 14.24 -6.58 0.17
C LEU A 196 14.89 -6.84 1.53
N SER A 197 15.39 -5.79 2.19
CA SER A 197 15.85 -5.92 3.57
C SER A 197 14.68 -6.29 4.47
N TRP A 198 14.86 -7.31 5.29
CA TRP A 198 13.90 -7.74 6.31
C TRP A 198 14.47 -7.33 7.66
N GLU A 199 13.84 -6.35 8.32
CA GLU A 199 14.18 -6.04 9.70
C GLU A 199 13.47 -7.05 10.63
N GLU A 200 14.21 -7.69 11.54
CA GLU A 200 13.65 -8.56 12.57
C GLU A 200 12.71 -7.73 13.46
N GLY A 201 11.40 -7.88 13.27
CA GLY A 201 10.34 -7.03 13.83
C GLY A 201 9.18 -6.76 12.86
N GLU A 202 9.33 -7.14 11.58
CA GLU A 202 8.34 -6.93 10.51
C GLU A 202 7.14 -7.89 10.51
N SER A 203 7.06 -8.83 11.48
CA SER A 203 5.94 -9.77 11.65
C SER A 203 4.77 -9.24 12.50
N ASN A 204 4.55 -7.92 12.57
CA ASN A 204 3.50 -7.34 13.42
C ASN A 204 2.28 -6.78 12.64
N GLY A 205 2.01 -7.36 11.47
CA GLY A 205 0.78 -7.14 10.69
C GLY A 205 -0.11 -8.39 10.65
N GLY A 206 -0.79 -8.68 11.75
CA GLY A 206 -1.91 -9.64 11.77
C GLY A 206 -1.66 -10.96 12.50
N THR A 207 -2.27 -11.05 13.69
CA THR A 207 -2.67 -12.25 14.44
C THR A 207 -1.57 -13.26 14.77
N GLY A 208 -0.95 -13.10 15.95
CA GLY A 208 -0.12 -14.14 16.57
C GLY A 208 0.88 -13.61 17.59
N GLY A 209 0.38 -13.23 18.77
CA GLY A 209 1.08 -12.96 20.04
C GLY A 209 2.60 -12.79 20.04
N GLU A 210 3.06 -11.54 20.02
CA GLU A 210 4.05 -11.10 21.00
C GLU A 210 3.26 -10.49 22.15
N ASP A 211 3.42 -11.04 23.36
CA ASP A 211 2.75 -10.55 24.57
C ASP A 211 2.98 -9.04 24.70
N ALA A 212 1.91 -8.25 24.61
CA ALA A 212 1.98 -6.85 24.98
C ALA A 212 2.53 -6.68 26.42
N GLU A 213 2.36 -7.69 27.28
CA GLU A 213 2.94 -7.80 28.62
C GLU A 213 4.48 -7.84 28.65
N GLN A 214 5.13 -8.24 27.55
CA GLN A 214 6.59 -8.24 27.43
C GLN A 214 7.17 -6.89 26.99
N ASP A 215 6.33 -5.90 26.66
CA ASP A 215 6.81 -4.55 26.36
C ASP A 215 7.36 -3.91 27.66
N PRO A 216 8.61 -3.40 27.68
CA PRO A 216 9.20 -2.79 28.88
C PRO A 216 8.40 -1.62 29.48
N LEU A 217 7.51 -1.02 28.69
CA LEU A 217 6.65 0.09 29.11
C LEU A 217 5.21 -0.37 29.46
N TYR A 218 4.90 -1.66 29.41
CA TYR A 218 3.56 -2.19 29.66
C TYR A 218 3.07 -1.85 31.06
N ASP A 219 3.84 -2.18 32.09
CA ASP A 219 3.48 -1.89 33.49
C ASP A 219 3.30 -0.39 33.73
N GLU A 220 4.15 0.43 33.13
CA GLU A 220 4.04 1.89 33.22
C GLU A 220 2.77 2.40 32.54
N ALA A 221 2.45 1.87 31.36
CA ALA A 221 1.25 2.19 30.61
C ALA A 221 -0.01 1.77 31.38
N VAL A 222 -0.03 0.57 31.96
CA VAL A 222 -1.14 0.07 32.80
C VAL A 222 -1.35 1.03 33.96
N ARG A 223 -0.28 1.40 34.68
CA ARG A 223 -0.35 2.33 35.82
C ARG A 223 -0.91 3.70 35.41
N ILE A 224 -0.48 4.25 34.28
CA ILE A 224 -0.99 5.53 33.77
C ILE A 224 -2.50 5.42 33.47
N VAL A 225 -2.90 4.35 32.77
CA VAL A 225 -4.28 4.16 32.34
C VAL A 225 -5.22 3.92 33.53
N THR A 226 -4.80 3.14 34.52
CA THR A 226 -5.61 2.83 35.72
C THR A 226 -5.67 3.99 36.70
N THR A 227 -4.59 4.76 36.85
CA THR A 227 -4.56 5.97 37.68
C THR A 227 -5.36 7.11 37.06
N GLU A 228 -5.08 7.43 35.79
CA GLU A 228 -5.58 8.65 35.15
C GLU A 228 -6.93 8.42 34.42
N ARG A 229 -7.41 7.17 34.38
CA ARG A 229 -8.69 6.73 33.78
C ARG A 229 -8.87 7.20 32.33
N LYS A 230 -7.77 7.25 31.56
CA LYS A 230 -7.74 7.70 30.16
C LYS A 230 -7.11 6.65 29.25
N PRO A 231 -7.86 5.61 28.86
CA PRO A 231 -7.39 4.52 27.99
C PRO A 231 -7.45 4.91 26.50
N SER A 232 -6.79 6.00 26.11
CA SER A 232 -6.74 6.42 24.71
C SER A 232 -5.32 6.39 24.14
N ILE A 233 -5.20 5.97 22.88
CA ILE A 233 -3.92 5.76 22.20
C ILE A 233 -3.08 7.05 22.23
N SER A 234 -3.70 8.17 21.86
CA SER A 234 -3.04 9.48 21.86
C SER A 234 -2.61 9.94 23.27
N TYR A 235 -3.29 9.49 24.32
CA TYR A 235 -2.93 9.82 25.69
C TYR A 235 -1.68 9.06 26.15
N VAL A 236 -1.69 7.74 25.96
CA VAL A 236 -0.55 6.85 26.24
C VAL A 236 0.67 7.28 25.41
N GLN A 237 0.46 7.63 24.14
CA GLN A 237 1.49 8.14 23.24
C GLN A 237 2.22 9.36 23.82
N ARG A 238 1.47 10.37 24.28
CA ARG A 238 2.04 11.60 24.86
C ARG A 238 2.72 11.35 26.19
N ARG A 239 2.15 10.50 27.04
CA ARG A 239 2.65 10.27 28.40
C ARG A 239 3.94 9.45 28.41
N LEU A 240 4.06 8.47 27.51
CA LEU A 240 5.22 7.59 27.38
C LEU A 240 6.19 8.00 26.26
N LYS A 241 5.84 9.04 25.48
CA LYS A 241 6.64 9.52 24.33
C LYS A 241 6.98 8.42 23.31
N ILE A 242 6.02 7.53 23.06
CA ILE A 242 6.15 6.42 22.11
C ILE A 242 5.39 6.70 20.80
N GLY A 243 5.60 5.88 19.77
CA GLY A 243 4.84 5.95 18.52
C GLY A 243 3.41 5.41 18.65
N TYR A 244 2.52 5.81 17.73
CA TYR A 244 1.10 5.44 17.72
C TYR A 244 0.88 3.92 17.77
N ASN A 245 1.55 3.16 16.91
CA ASN A 245 1.38 1.70 16.84
C ASN A 245 1.79 0.98 18.12
N ARG A 246 2.82 1.47 18.82
CA ARG A 246 3.24 0.91 20.10
C ARG A 246 2.21 1.22 21.19
N ALA A 247 1.70 2.45 21.24
CA ALA A 247 0.63 2.82 22.17
C ALA A 247 -0.68 2.06 21.91
N ALA A 248 -1.02 1.80 20.64
CA ALA A 248 -2.16 0.98 20.25
C ALA A 248 -2.00 -0.47 20.75
N ARG A 249 -0.84 -1.09 20.49
CA ARG A 249 -0.51 -2.44 20.95
C ARG A 249 -0.61 -2.58 22.47
N LEU A 250 -0.11 -1.60 23.22
CA LEU A 250 -0.21 -1.60 24.69
C LEU A 250 -1.67 -1.60 25.15
N LEU A 251 -2.54 -0.78 24.52
CA LEU A 251 -3.97 -0.73 24.87
C LEU A 251 -4.75 -1.97 24.42
N GLU A 252 -4.41 -2.56 23.28
CA GLU A 252 -4.97 -3.83 22.82
C GLU A 252 -4.56 -4.98 23.76
N GLY A 253 -3.31 -4.98 24.23
CA GLY A 253 -2.83 -5.89 25.27
C GLY A 253 -3.63 -5.75 26.56
N MET A 254 -3.85 -4.53 27.01
CA MET A 254 -4.69 -4.25 28.18
C MET A 254 -6.15 -4.71 27.99
N GLU A 255 -6.68 -4.64 26.77
CA GLU A 255 -8.03 -5.13 26.47
C GLU A 255 -8.09 -6.66 26.55
N GLN A 256 -7.10 -7.34 25.97
CA GLN A 256 -6.97 -8.80 26.04
C GLN A 256 -6.80 -9.29 27.48
N ALA A 257 -6.04 -8.56 28.30
CA ALA A 257 -5.85 -8.82 29.72
C ALA A 257 -7.05 -8.43 30.60
N GLY A 258 -8.11 -7.84 30.01
CA GLY A 258 -9.32 -7.42 30.73
C GLY A 258 -9.13 -6.18 31.62
N LEU A 259 -8.06 -5.40 31.43
CA LEU A 259 -7.78 -4.17 32.16
C LEU A 259 -8.58 -2.99 31.61
N VAL A 260 -8.84 -2.98 30.30
CA VAL A 260 -9.69 -2.00 29.61
C VAL A 260 -10.76 -2.70 28.79
N GLY A 261 -11.90 -2.05 28.60
CA GLY A 261 -12.99 -2.52 27.77
C GLY A 261 -12.72 -2.34 26.27
N PRO A 262 -13.59 -2.92 25.43
CA PRO A 262 -13.48 -2.80 23.98
C PRO A 262 -13.62 -1.36 23.52
N LEU A 263 -13.08 -1.08 22.33
CA LEU A 263 -13.23 0.23 21.70
C LEU A 263 -14.72 0.49 21.36
N GLN A 264 -15.28 1.52 21.96
CA GLN A 264 -16.65 1.97 21.69
C GLN A 264 -16.71 2.77 20.38
N THR A 265 -17.91 2.92 19.80
CA THR A 265 -18.16 3.65 18.54
C THR A 265 -17.74 5.13 18.60
N ASN A 266 -17.66 5.72 19.79
CA ASN A 266 -17.18 7.08 20.04
C ASN A 266 -15.64 7.18 20.16
N GLY A 267 -14.91 6.07 19.96
CA GLY A 267 -13.45 6.00 20.08
C GLY A 267 -12.93 5.94 21.53
N ALA A 268 -13.81 5.81 22.52
CA ALA A 268 -13.44 5.65 23.93
C ALA A 268 -13.31 4.16 24.32
N ARG A 269 -12.58 3.91 25.40
CA ARG A 269 -12.50 2.61 26.08
C ARG A 269 -12.84 2.84 27.55
N ASP A 270 -13.45 1.86 28.19
CA ASP A 270 -13.68 1.89 29.64
C ASP A 270 -12.48 1.30 30.37
N VAL A 271 -12.17 1.77 31.58
CA VAL A 271 -11.12 1.16 32.42
C VAL A 271 -11.78 0.21 33.40
N LEU A 272 -11.56 -1.09 33.23
CA LEU A 272 -12.18 -2.15 34.02
C LEU A 272 -11.38 -2.46 35.29
N ALA A 273 -10.06 -2.29 35.25
CA ALA A 273 -9.20 -2.53 36.41
C ALA A 273 -9.40 -1.47 37.52
N PRO A 274 -9.23 -1.85 38.80
CA PRO A 274 -9.18 -0.91 39.92
C PRO A 274 -7.94 -0.01 39.82
N ALA A 275 -7.94 1.09 40.58
CA ALA A 275 -6.74 1.93 40.69
C ALA A 275 -5.59 1.13 41.33
N PRO A 276 -4.32 1.44 41.02
CA PRO A 276 -3.18 0.80 41.66
C PRO A 276 -3.25 0.96 43.19
N PRO A 277 -2.74 -0.01 43.98
CA PRO A 277 -2.59 0.18 45.42
C PRO A 277 -1.76 1.43 45.70
N GLU A 278 -2.17 2.25 46.66
CA GLU A 278 -1.29 3.29 47.21
C GLU A 278 -0.22 2.61 48.07
N ASP A 279 1.06 2.94 47.85
CA ASP A 279 2.18 2.50 48.69
C ASP A 279 2.15 3.18 50.08
#